data_AF-A0A522X8J9-F1
#
_entry.id   AF-A0A522X8J9-F1
#
_cell.length_a   1.000
_cell.length_b   1.000
_cell.length_c   1.000
_cell.angle_alpha   90.00
_cell.angle_beta   90.00
_cell.angle_gamma   90.00
#
_symmetry.space_group_name_H-M   'P 1'
#
loop_
_entity.id
_entity.type
_entity.pdbx_description
1 polymer ?
#
loop_
_entity_poly.entity_id
_entity_poly.type
_entity_poly.pdbx_seq_one_letter_code
_entity_poly.pdbx_strand_id
1 'polypeptide(L)'
;MWSKKYVGMILLIALLPSPALADSAGPGTQATNQGSVVNTRHNLTQSFTTLGGWMDTARNNYGEVCVYCHTPHASNRQIAAPLWNRTIVPTSFTVYNTPTTLGRPITQPGVSSLVCLSCHDGVTAVDSVINIPGSGRYNASQETVVSQAFLSSWKLEGKPGPLSPGHAGIQTCTDRCHNSSIFSVRTNLQFDVFVIGTDLMNDHPVGVQYPTSFGADVDFRAPTGELAGKMKFFDTNGNSRADVNEVRMYDSGEGYEVECASCHDPHGVPSAGPGSTFNPSFLRVSNTSSTLCLACHTK
;
A
#
# COMPACT_ATOMS: atom_id res chain seq x y z
N MET A 1 -62.51 30.83 -17.54
CA MET A 1 -61.06 30.60 -17.72
C MET A 1 -60.47 30.24 -16.37
N TRP A 2 -60.20 28.95 -16.13
CA TRP A 2 -59.68 28.42 -14.86
C TRP A 2 -58.16 28.60 -14.74
N SER A 3 -57.70 29.20 -13.63
CA SER A 3 -56.27 29.27 -13.28
C SER A 3 -55.84 27.96 -12.61
N LYS A 4 -54.91 27.22 -13.23
CA LYS A 4 -54.20 26.11 -12.55
C LYS A 4 -53.01 26.70 -11.77
N LYS A 5 -53.04 26.57 -10.45
CA LYS A 5 -51.88 26.81 -9.59
C LYS A 5 -51.01 25.56 -9.59
N TYR A 6 -49.77 25.65 -10.05
CA TYR A 6 -48.77 24.59 -9.89
C TYR A 6 -48.14 24.73 -8.51
N VAL A 7 -48.37 23.74 -7.65
CA VAL A 7 -47.63 23.58 -6.39
C VAL A 7 -46.35 22.83 -6.72
N GLY A 8 -45.23 23.55 -6.75
CA GLY A 8 -43.91 22.94 -6.91
C GLY A 8 -43.49 22.26 -5.61
N MET A 9 -43.48 20.93 -5.61
CA MET A 9 -42.95 20.12 -4.52
C MET A 9 -41.42 20.12 -4.62
N ILE A 10 -40.75 20.94 -3.83
CA ILE A 10 -39.29 20.94 -3.69
C ILE A 10 -38.92 19.67 -2.93
N LEU A 11 -38.41 18.66 -3.64
CA LEU A 11 -37.81 17.48 -3.05
C LEU A 11 -36.42 17.87 -2.52
N LEU A 12 -36.32 18.17 -1.22
CA LEU A 12 -35.02 18.29 -0.55
C LEU A 12 -34.39 16.89 -0.47
N ILE A 13 -33.54 16.56 -1.45
CA ILE A 13 -32.64 15.42 -1.35
C ILE A 13 -31.58 15.81 -0.32
N ALA A 14 -31.74 15.32 0.91
CA ALA A 14 -30.67 15.34 1.89
C ALA A 14 -29.52 14.48 1.34
N LEU A 15 -28.49 15.14 0.82
CA LEU A 15 -27.18 14.53 0.57
C LEU A 15 -26.61 14.14 1.93
N LEU A 16 -26.95 12.94 2.39
CA LEU A 16 -26.22 12.29 3.46
C LEU A 16 -24.78 12.09 2.93
N PRO A 17 -23.75 12.57 3.65
CA PRO A 17 -22.38 12.26 3.27
C PRO A 17 -22.24 10.74 3.31
N SER A 18 -21.99 10.12 2.16
CA SER A 18 -21.53 8.75 2.11
C SER A 18 -20.24 8.71 2.91
N PRO A 19 -20.16 8.00 4.06
CA PRO A 19 -18.85 7.73 4.62
C PRO A 19 -18.09 6.96 3.55
N ALA A 20 -16.92 7.46 3.18
CA ALA A 20 -16.02 6.71 2.33
C ALA A 20 -15.77 5.36 3.03
N LEU A 21 -16.39 4.28 2.52
CA LEU A 21 -16.32 2.93 3.08
C LEU A 21 -14.90 2.34 3.02
N ALA A 22 -13.94 3.08 2.46
CA ALA A 22 -12.54 2.71 2.39
C ALA A 22 -11.87 2.63 3.77
N ASP A 23 -12.39 3.33 4.78
CA ASP A 23 -11.63 3.64 5.99
C ASP A 23 -11.99 2.85 7.25
N SER A 24 -13.15 2.17 7.23
CA SER A 24 -13.53 1.26 8.30
C SER A 24 -13.58 -0.15 7.77
N ALA A 25 -13.13 -1.09 8.60
CA ALA A 25 -13.48 -2.49 8.45
C ALA A 25 -15.00 -2.61 8.58
N GLY A 26 -15.69 -2.38 7.47
CA GLY A 26 -17.14 -2.45 7.38
C GLY A 26 -17.66 -3.81 7.85
N PRO A 27 -18.96 -3.89 8.15
CA PRO A 27 -19.55 -5.08 8.73
C PRO A 27 -19.24 -6.32 7.89
N GLY A 28 -18.59 -7.31 8.51
CA GLY A 28 -18.26 -8.60 7.88
C GLY A 28 -16.79 -8.87 7.58
N THR A 29 -15.87 -7.91 7.73
CA THR A 29 -14.42 -8.18 7.63
C THR A 29 -13.79 -8.53 8.99
N GLN A 30 -12.92 -9.53 9.01
CA GLN A 30 -12.11 -9.90 10.19
C GLN A 30 -10.86 -9.01 10.38
N ALA A 31 -10.58 -8.07 9.47
CA ALA A 31 -9.44 -7.17 9.56
C ALA A 31 -9.74 -6.02 10.54
N THR A 32 -9.55 -6.24 11.84
CA THR A 32 -9.81 -5.21 12.86
C THR A 32 -8.90 -3.98 12.75
N ASN A 33 -7.80 -4.09 11.98
CA ASN A 33 -6.72 -3.11 11.89
C ASN A 33 -6.16 -2.73 13.25
N GLN A 34 -6.08 -3.67 14.20
CA GLN A 34 -5.55 -3.43 15.55
C GLN A 34 -4.37 -4.35 15.87
N GLY A 35 -3.44 -3.85 16.68
CA GLY A 35 -2.31 -4.61 17.21
C GLY A 35 -1.15 -4.73 16.24
N SER A 36 -1.29 -5.53 15.18
CA SER A 36 -0.23 -5.83 14.20
C SER A 36 -0.79 -6.01 12.79
N VAL A 37 0.07 -6.03 11.78
CA VAL A 37 -0.25 -6.34 10.37
C VAL A 37 -1.08 -7.61 10.22
N VAL A 38 -1.00 -8.54 11.18
CA VAL A 38 -1.79 -9.77 11.24
C VAL A 38 -3.29 -9.54 11.22
N ASN A 39 -3.79 -8.39 11.66
CA ASN A 39 -5.23 -8.08 11.66
C ASN A 39 -5.62 -7.08 10.56
N THR A 40 -4.82 -7.00 9.50
CA THR A 40 -5.03 -6.07 8.39
C THR A 40 -5.23 -6.82 7.08
N ARG A 41 -5.66 -6.10 6.03
CA ARG A 41 -5.78 -6.65 4.67
C ARG A 41 -4.45 -7.15 4.07
N HIS A 42 -3.30 -6.74 4.62
CA HIS A 42 -2.00 -7.27 4.22
C HIS A 42 -1.70 -8.66 4.81
N ASN A 43 -2.57 -9.16 5.69
CA ASN A 43 -2.51 -10.56 6.10
C ASN A 43 -3.12 -11.48 5.04
N LEU A 44 -2.28 -11.91 4.10
CA LEU A 44 -2.65 -12.86 3.04
C LEU A 44 -2.86 -14.29 3.55
N THR A 45 -2.72 -14.59 4.85
CA THR A 45 -3.12 -15.91 5.38
C THR A 45 -4.59 -15.96 5.77
N GLN A 46 -5.22 -14.80 5.94
CA GLN A 46 -6.58 -14.69 6.46
C GLN A 46 -7.63 -14.73 5.35
N SER A 47 -8.74 -15.39 5.70
CA SER A 47 -9.96 -15.42 4.94
C SER A 47 -10.97 -14.56 5.67
N PHE A 48 -11.08 -13.30 5.26
CA PHE A 48 -11.85 -12.29 5.98
C PHE A 48 -13.38 -12.49 5.92
N THR A 49 -13.86 -13.53 5.23
CA THR A 49 -15.27 -13.92 5.13
C THR A 49 -15.40 -15.45 5.02
N THR A 50 -16.63 -15.97 5.10
CA THR A 50 -16.95 -17.40 4.84
C THR A 50 -16.63 -17.86 3.40
N LEU A 51 -16.27 -16.92 2.51
CA LEU A 51 -15.87 -17.16 1.12
C LEU A 51 -14.35 -17.35 0.96
N GLY A 52 -13.62 -17.53 2.05
CA GLY A 52 -12.15 -17.68 2.07
C GLY A 52 -11.54 -18.63 1.04
N GLY A 53 -12.21 -19.75 0.77
CA GLY A 53 -11.73 -20.74 -0.21
C GLY A 53 -11.59 -20.21 -1.64
N TRP A 54 -12.24 -19.10 -1.99
CA TRP A 54 -12.05 -18.46 -3.30
C TRP A 54 -10.70 -17.75 -3.43
N MET A 55 -10.12 -17.25 -2.33
CA MET A 55 -8.77 -16.66 -2.36
C MET A 55 -7.71 -17.71 -2.67
N ASP A 56 -7.95 -18.96 -2.26
CA ASP A 56 -7.10 -20.09 -2.59
C ASP A 56 -7.19 -20.48 -4.08
N THR A 57 -7.96 -19.78 -4.92
CA THR A 57 -7.92 -19.93 -6.39
C THR A 57 -7.03 -18.90 -7.08
N ALA A 58 -6.62 -17.86 -6.37
CA ALA A 58 -5.89 -16.72 -6.92
C ALA A 58 -4.47 -16.59 -6.33
N ARG A 59 -4.20 -17.26 -5.20
CA ARG A 59 -2.89 -17.22 -4.52
C ARG A 59 -2.65 -18.42 -3.61
N ASN A 60 -1.40 -18.73 -3.34
CA ASN A 60 -0.98 -19.58 -2.23
C ASN A 60 -1.30 -18.93 -0.88
N ASN A 61 -1.74 -19.74 0.06
CA ASN A 61 -1.84 -19.40 1.48
C ASN A 61 -0.68 -20.06 2.24
N TYR A 62 0.48 -19.41 2.26
CA TYR A 62 1.72 -19.92 2.86
C TYR A 62 1.65 -20.16 4.38
N GLY A 63 0.58 -19.74 5.05
CA GLY A 63 0.34 -19.99 6.48
C GLY A 63 1.07 -19.05 7.43
N GLU A 64 1.92 -18.18 6.91
CA GLU A 64 2.69 -17.20 7.69
C GLU A 64 2.47 -15.79 7.13
N VAL A 65 2.15 -14.82 7.99
CA VAL A 65 1.84 -13.45 7.56
C VAL A 65 3.05 -12.73 6.95
N CYS A 66 4.25 -12.96 7.49
CA CYS A 66 5.45 -12.22 7.10
C CYS A 66 6.06 -12.72 5.79
N VAL A 67 5.82 -13.98 5.41
CA VAL A 67 6.51 -14.64 4.28
C VAL A 67 6.26 -13.94 2.94
N TYR A 68 5.12 -13.26 2.81
CA TYR A 68 4.76 -12.49 1.62
C TYR A 68 5.63 -11.26 1.41
N CYS A 69 6.38 -10.84 2.43
CA CYS A 69 7.26 -9.66 2.41
C CYS A 69 8.71 -10.04 2.73
N HIS A 70 8.94 -10.85 3.76
CA HIS A 70 10.26 -11.15 4.30
C HIS A 70 10.57 -12.65 4.29
N THR A 71 11.86 -12.97 4.24
CA THR A 71 12.37 -14.33 4.40
C THR A 71 13.59 -14.32 5.33
N PRO A 72 13.78 -15.31 6.21
CA PRO A 72 14.96 -15.35 7.09
C PRO A 72 16.30 -15.36 6.35
N HIS A 73 16.33 -15.84 5.11
CA HIS A 73 17.53 -15.97 4.27
C HIS A 73 17.15 -16.12 2.79
N ALA A 74 18.14 -16.00 1.89
CA ALA A 74 17.93 -16.09 0.44
C ALA A 74 16.90 -15.05 -0.06
N SER A 75 17.09 -13.81 0.38
CA SER A 75 16.28 -12.66 -0.03
C SER A 75 16.61 -12.19 -1.45
N ASN A 76 15.69 -11.43 -2.01
CA ASN A 76 15.82 -10.79 -3.29
C ASN A 76 16.99 -9.80 -3.26
N ARG A 77 17.79 -9.75 -4.33
CA ARG A 77 18.98 -8.89 -4.42
C ARG A 77 18.83 -7.75 -5.44
N GLN A 78 17.66 -7.63 -6.06
CA GLN A 78 17.38 -6.59 -7.07
C GLN A 78 17.17 -5.21 -6.43
N ILE A 79 16.72 -5.17 -5.17
CA ILE A 79 16.55 -3.94 -4.40
C ILE A 79 17.18 -4.08 -3.01
N ALA A 80 17.66 -2.98 -2.43
CA ALA A 80 18.27 -2.95 -1.11
C ALA A 80 17.23 -2.98 0.04
N ALA A 81 16.25 -3.88 -0.03
CA ALA A 81 15.21 -4.04 0.98
C ALA A 81 15.60 -5.15 2.00
N PRO A 82 15.37 -4.97 3.31
CA PRO A 82 15.75 -5.94 4.32
C PRO A 82 15.07 -7.29 4.11
N LEU A 83 15.88 -8.32 3.81
CA LEU A 83 15.42 -9.71 3.74
C LEU A 83 14.16 -9.91 2.87
N TRP A 84 14.05 -9.16 1.79
CA TRP A 84 12.85 -9.11 0.95
C TRP A 84 12.60 -10.44 0.24
N ASN A 85 11.39 -10.97 0.33
CA ASN A 85 11.05 -12.27 -0.22
C ASN A 85 10.26 -12.20 -1.53
N ARG A 86 9.97 -11.02 -2.08
CA ARG A 86 9.14 -10.92 -3.28
C ARG A 86 9.94 -10.87 -4.57
N THR A 87 9.30 -11.28 -5.64
CA THR A 87 9.76 -11.00 -7.02
C THR A 87 9.74 -9.49 -7.27
N ILE A 88 10.81 -8.95 -7.84
CA ILE A 88 10.88 -7.56 -8.29
C ILE A 88 10.97 -7.58 -9.81
N VAL A 89 9.82 -7.48 -10.46
CA VAL A 89 9.79 -7.37 -11.93
C VAL A 89 10.38 -6.01 -12.32
N PRO A 90 11.37 -5.96 -13.22
CA PRO A 90 11.86 -4.69 -13.75
C PRO A 90 10.72 -3.96 -14.48
N THR A 91 10.24 -2.88 -13.88
CA THR A 91 9.09 -2.12 -14.37
C THR A 91 9.45 -0.65 -14.41
N SER A 92 9.18 -0.01 -15.55
CA SER A 92 9.23 1.45 -15.66
C SER A 92 7.86 2.02 -15.30
N PHE A 93 7.83 2.98 -14.38
CA PHE A 93 6.60 3.64 -13.93
C PHE A 93 6.42 4.96 -14.68
N THR A 94 5.19 5.23 -15.11
CA THR A 94 4.82 6.56 -15.58
C THR A 94 4.65 7.45 -14.36
N VAL A 95 5.59 8.38 -14.16
CA VAL A 95 5.57 9.32 -13.04
C VAL A 95 5.04 10.68 -13.47
N TYR A 96 4.62 11.50 -12.51
CA TYR A 96 4.37 12.92 -12.76
C TYR A 96 5.58 13.53 -13.47
N ASN A 97 5.35 14.13 -14.64
CA ASN A 97 6.42 14.73 -15.44
C ASN A 97 6.07 16.16 -15.89
N THR A 98 5.02 16.77 -15.31
CA THR A 98 4.65 18.17 -15.62
C THR A 98 5.49 19.12 -14.76
N PRO A 99 6.47 19.85 -15.34
CA PRO A 99 7.39 20.68 -14.55
C PRO A 99 6.72 21.88 -13.88
N THR A 100 5.50 22.22 -14.30
CA THR A 100 4.78 23.45 -13.95
C THR A 100 3.95 23.36 -12.65
N THR A 101 3.74 22.16 -12.09
CA THR A 101 2.88 21.98 -10.90
C THR A 101 3.67 21.69 -9.61
N LEU A 102 4.82 21.00 -9.70
CA LEU A 102 5.60 20.60 -8.53
C LEU A 102 6.90 21.38 -8.34
N GLY A 103 7.49 21.94 -9.40
CA GLY A 103 8.71 22.76 -9.31
C GLY A 103 9.95 22.03 -8.76
N ARG A 104 9.92 20.70 -8.73
CA ARG A 104 10.97 19.82 -8.17
C ARG A 104 11.29 18.70 -9.16
N PRO A 105 12.53 18.20 -9.20
CA PRO A 105 12.87 17.00 -9.97
C PRO A 105 12.08 15.79 -9.47
N ILE A 106 11.76 14.89 -10.41
CA ILE A 106 11.01 13.66 -10.16
C ILE A 106 11.77 12.51 -10.82
N THR A 107 11.93 11.44 -10.08
CA THR A 107 12.73 10.27 -10.44
C THR A 107 11.85 9.02 -10.46
N GLN A 108 12.40 7.87 -10.87
CA GLN A 108 11.66 6.62 -10.77
C GLN A 108 11.54 6.20 -9.29
N PRO A 109 10.47 5.49 -8.90
CA PRO A 109 10.29 5.03 -7.53
C PRO A 109 11.52 4.28 -7.01
N GLY A 110 12.07 4.72 -5.87
CA GLY A 110 13.18 4.06 -5.21
C GLY A 110 12.73 2.82 -4.43
N VAL A 111 13.69 2.21 -3.73
CA VAL A 111 13.48 0.96 -2.96
C VAL A 111 12.29 1.04 -2.00
N SER A 112 12.10 2.19 -1.36
CA SER A 112 11.01 2.45 -0.39
C SER A 112 9.61 2.42 -1.00
N SER A 113 9.49 2.57 -2.31
CA SER A 113 8.24 2.41 -3.05
C SER A 113 8.17 1.08 -3.79
N LEU A 114 9.29 0.58 -4.32
CA LEU A 114 9.34 -0.72 -5.02
C LEU A 114 8.90 -1.89 -4.13
N VAL A 115 9.10 -1.82 -2.82
CA VAL A 115 8.54 -2.83 -1.88
C VAL A 115 7.01 -2.87 -1.93
N CYS A 116 6.34 -1.72 -2.01
CA CYS A 116 4.88 -1.63 -2.13
C CYS A 116 4.44 -2.05 -3.54
N LEU A 117 5.12 -1.51 -4.56
CA LEU A 117 4.79 -1.72 -5.96
C LEU A 117 4.99 -3.18 -6.38
N SER A 118 5.86 -3.95 -5.74
CA SER A 118 5.95 -5.40 -5.98
C SER A 118 4.66 -6.20 -5.69
N CYS A 119 3.69 -5.60 -4.97
CA CYS A 119 2.31 -6.10 -4.83
C CYS A 119 1.30 -5.26 -5.61
N HIS A 120 1.50 -3.93 -5.61
CA HIS A 120 0.51 -2.95 -6.07
C HIS A 120 0.69 -2.52 -7.53
N ASP A 121 1.69 -3.01 -8.24
CA ASP A 121 1.94 -2.77 -9.68
C ASP A 121 0.81 -3.26 -10.61
N GLY A 122 -0.19 -3.98 -10.06
CA GLY A 122 -1.32 -4.51 -10.81
C GLY A 122 -1.03 -5.81 -11.56
N VAL A 123 0.24 -6.22 -11.69
CA VAL A 123 0.68 -7.30 -12.59
C VAL A 123 1.36 -8.46 -11.86
N THR A 124 2.19 -8.18 -10.86
CA THR A 124 2.93 -9.22 -10.13
C THR A 124 1.98 -9.98 -9.22
N ALA A 125 2.04 -11.31 -9.26
CA ALA A 125 1.16 -12.13 -8.42
C ALA A 125 1.35 -11.79 -6.93
N VAL A 126 0.24 -11.70 -6.19
CA VAL A 126 0.27 -11.23 -4.78
C VAL A 126 1.02 -12.18 -3.86
N ASP A 127 1.14 -13.47 -4.23
CA ASP A 127 1.90 -14.50 -3.54
C ASP A 127 3.24 -14.86 -4.21
N SER A 128 3.70 -14.00 -5.13
CA SER A 128 4.98 -14.15 -5.81
C SER A 128 6.15 -13.94 -4.86
N VAL A 129 6.56 -15.02 -4.20
CA VAL A 129 7.71 -15.04 -3.28
C VAL A 129 8.85 -15.87 -3.88
N ILE A 130 10.10 -15.50 -3.60
CA ILE A 130 11.29 -16.17 -4.17
C ILE A 130 11.78 -17.34 -3.28
N ASN A 131 11.48 -17.30 -1.99
CA ASN A 131 11.79 -18.33 -1.01
C ASN A 131 10.49 -18.76 -0.33
N ILE A 132 9.93 -19.87 -0.80
CA ILE A 132 8.67 -20.43 -0.33
C ILE A 132 8.93 -21.22 0.98
N PRO A 133 8.01 -21.26 1.95
CA PRO A 133 8.20 -22.07 3.16
C PRO A 133 8.50 -23.54 2.89
N GLY A 134 9.51 -24.04 3.59
CA GLY A 134 10.03 -25.40 3.49
C GLY A 134 11.46 -25.46 2.96
N SER A 135 12.16 -26.55 3.27
CA SER A 135 13.57 -26.72 2.88
C SER A 135 13.73 -26.84 1.36
N GLY A 136 14.75 -26.17 0.81
CA GLY A 136 15.14 -26.27 -0.60
C GLY A 136 14.21 -25.59 -1.60
N ARG A 137 13.33 -24.69 -1.15
CA ARG A 137 12.30 -24.05 -1.98
C ARG A 137 12.61 -22.58 -2.30
N TYR A 138 13.87 -22.31 -2.63
CA TYR A 138 14.33 -21.02 -3.14
C TYR A 138 14.57 -21.10 -4.64
N ASN A 139 14.18 -20.06 -5.37
CA ASN A 139 14.46 -19.93 -6.80
C ASN A 139 15.03 -18.55 -7.13
N ALA A 140 16.33 -18.49 -7.45
CA ALA A 140 17.01 -17.26 -7.84
C ALA A 140 16.44 -16.63 -9.12
N SER A 141 15.96 -17.44 -10.06
CA SER A 141 15.35 -16.92 -11.30
C SER A 141 14.02 -16.20 -11.02
N GLN A 142 13.41 -16.44 -9.86
CA GLN A 142 12.20 -15.72 -9.45
C GLN A 142 12.50 -14.31 -8.90
N GLU A 143 13.76 -13.90 -8.77
CA GLU A 143 14.07 -12.54 -8.30
C GLU A 143 13.53 -11.44 -9.23
N THR A 144 13.46 -11.70 -10.54
CA THR A 144 13.04 -10.71 -11.57
C THR A 144 11.87 -11.14 -12.45
N VAL A 145 11.50 -12.42 -12.43
CA VAL A 145 10.45 -12.97 -13.30
C VAL A 145 9.56 -13.91 -12.51
N VAL A 146 8.25 -13.74 -12.60
CA VAL A 146 7.29 -14.63 -11.93
C VAL A 146 7.26 -15.99 -12.63
N SER A 147 7.66 -17.05 -11.92
CA SER A 147 7.53 -18.44 -12.33
C SER A 147 6.31 -19.09 -11.67
N GLN A 148 5.22 -19.15 -12.43
CA GLN A 148 3.99 -19.83 -12.03
C GLN A 148 4.25 -21.29 -11.66
N ALA A 149 5.12 -22.00 -12.40
CA ALA A 149 5.47 -23.39 -12.11
C ALA A 149 6.16 -23.58 -10.75
N PHE A 150 7.05 -22.66 -10.37
CA PHE A 150 7.70 -22.70 -9.07
C PHE A 150 6.71 -22.37 -7.94
N LEU A 151 5.87 -21.35 -8.09
CA LEU A 151 4.82 -21.05 -7.12
C LEU A 151 3.83 -22.21 -6.95
N SER A 152 3.48 -22.89 -8.04
CA SER A 152 2.62 -24.07 -8.07
C SER A 152 3.28 -25.35 -7.53
N SER A 153 4.61 -25.34 -7.32
CA SER A 153 5.32 -26.48 -6.71
C SER A 153 5.03 -26.61 -5.21
N TRP A 154 4.54 -25.53 -4.59
CA TRP A 154 4.19 -25.54 -3.18
C TRP A 154 2.89 -26.31 -2.94
N LYS A 155 2.99 -27.33 -2.09
CA LYS A 155 1.86 -28.09 -1.57
C LYS A 155 2.03 -28.15 -0.06
N LEU A 156 1.15 -27.47 0.68
CA LEU A 156 1.00 -27.72 2.11
C LEU A 156 -0.12 -28.74 2.30
N GLU A 157 0.08 -29.64 3.26
CA GLU A 157 -0.90 -30.64 3.67
C GLU A 157 -2.26 -29.96 3.96
N GLY A 158 -3.23 -30.16 3.06
CA GLY A 158 -4.60 -29.63 3.19
C GLY A 158 -4.87 -28.25 2.56
N LYS A 159 -3.88 -27.54 2.00
CA LYS A 159 -4.11 -26.29 1.24
C LYS A 159 -3.71 -26.50 -0.22
N PRO A 160 -4.66 -26.81 -1.12
CA PRO A 160 -4.34 -26.83 -2.54
C PRO A 160 -3.84 -25.44 -2.91
N GLY A 161 -2.61 -25.32 -3.42
CA GLY A 161 -2.17 -24.09 -4.09
C GLY A 161 -3.15 -23.71 -5.21
N PRO A 162 -3.04 -22.52 -5.81
CA PRO A 162 -4.15 -21.96 -6.56
C PRO A 162 -4.64 -22.87 -7.68
N LEU A 163 -5.94 -23.20 -7.59
CA LEU A 163 -6.66 -23.84 -8.69
C LEU A 163 -6.76 -22.84 -9.85
N SER A 164 -7.00 -23.33 -11.07
CA SER A 164 -7.11 -22.49 -12.27
C SER A 164 -8.01 -21.25 -12.03
N PRO A 165 -7.57 -20.03 -12.38
CA PRO A 165 -6.51 -19.73 -13.36
C PRO A 165 -5.10 -19.49 -12.79
N GLY A 166 -4.87 -19.70 -11.49
CA GLY A 166 -3.53 -19.68 -10.88
C GLY A 166 -3.18 -18.38 -10.14
N HIS A 167 -1.88 -18.10 -10.02
CA HIS A 167 -1.34 -17.00 -9.21
C HIS A 167 -1.61 -15.64 -9.87
N ALA A 168 -2.40 -14.79 -9.21
CA ALA A 168 -2.95 -13.56 -9.75
C ALA A 168 -2.38 -12.30 -9.10
N GLY A 169 -2.17 -11.26 -9.91
CA GLY A 169 -1.88 -9.91 -9.42
C GLY A 169 -3.13 -9.20 -8.91
N ILE A 170 -2.93 -8.08 -8.20
CA ILE A 170 -4.02 -7.39 -7.51
C ILE A 170 -5.12 -6.89 -8.46
N GLN A 171 -4.78 -6.47 -9.69
CA GLN A 171 -5.77 -6.05 -10.69
C GLN A 171 -6.72 -7.19 -11.05
N THR A 172 -6.20 -8.41 -11.25
CA THR A 172 -7.05 -9.58 -11.54
C THR A 172 -7.97 -9.92 -10.36
N CYS A 173 -7.47 -9.74 -9.13
CA CYS A 173 -8.27 -9.92 -7.92
C CYS A 173 -9.43 -8.90 -7.85
N THR A 174 -9.19 -7.64 -8.23
CA THR A 174 -10.23 -6.61 -8.27
C THR A 174 -11.21 -6.81 -9.41
N ASP A 175 -10.75 -7.14 -10.61
CA ASP A 175 -11.60 -7.38 -11.78
C ASP A 175 -12.62 -8.49 -11.52
N ARG A 176 -12.26 -9.48 -10.72
CA ARG A 176 -13.11 -10.65 -10.43
C ARG A 176 -13.93 -10.54 -9.15
N CYS A 177 -13.31 -10.10 -8.05
CA CYS A 177 -13.88 -10.31 -6.71
C CYS A 177 -13.79 -9.11 -5.76
N HIS A 178 -12.91 -8.14 -6.01
CA HIS A 178 -12.65 -7.02 -5.09
C HIS A 178 -12.97 -5.63 -5.67
N ASN A 179 -13.91 -5.60 -6.61
CA ASN A 179 -14.47 -4.41 -7.27
C ASN A 179 -15.75 -3.90 -6.58
N SER A 180 -16.33 -2.84 -7.14
CA SER A 180 -17.60 -2.24 -6.70
C SER A 180 -18.88 -3.07 -6.95
N SER A 181 -18.80 -4.33 -7.43
CA SER A 181 -19.98 -5.16 -7.73
C SER A 181 -20.78 -5.55 -6.48
N ILE A 182 -22.07 -5.87 -6.66
CA ILE A 182 -23.01 -6.19 -5.57
C ILE A 182 -22.55 -7.33 -4.65
N PHE A 183 -21.75 -8.25 -5.18
CA PHE A 183 -21.13 -9.35 -4.41
C PHE A 183 -20.10 -8.83 -3.39
N SER A 184 -19.27 -7.88 -3.80
CA SER A 184 -18.24 -7.24 -2.98
C SER A 184 -18.81 -6.17 -2.03
N VAL A 185 -19.88 -5.48 -2.43
CA VAL A 185 -20.59 -4.49 -1.59
C VAL A 185 -21.17 -5.15 -0.34
N ARG A 186 -21.71 -6.37 -0.48
CA ARG A 186 -22.36 -7.12 0.62
C ARG A 186 -21.36 -7.72 1.63
N THR A 187 -20.07 -7.74 1.29
CA THR A 187 -19.00 -8.37 2.08
C THR A 187 -17.91 -7.38 2.53
N ASN A 188 -18.03 -6.10 2.14
CA ASN A 188 -17.03 -5.04 2.37
C ASN A 188 -15.60 -5.42 1.94
N LEU A 189 -15.49 -6.12 0.81
CA LEU A 189 -14.23 -6.63 0.26
C LEU A 189 -13.67 -5.74 -0.86
N GLN A 190 -14.08 -4.47 -0.94
CA GLN A 190 -13.66 -3.55 -1.99
C GLN A 190 -12.29 -2.95 -1.68
N PHE A 191 -11.37 -3.08 -2.64
CA PHE A 191 -10.05 -2.46 -2.57
C PHE A 191 -9.50 -2.06 -3.94
N ASP A 192 -10.37 -1.92 -4.95
CA ASP A 192 -10.04 -1.44 -6.29
C ASP A 192 -9.31 -0.09 -6.29
N VAL A 193 -9.65 0.81 -5.37
CA VAL A 193 -8.93 2.08 -5.15
C VAL A 193 -7.46 1.92 -4.71
N PHE A 194 -7.04 0.72 -4.31
CA PHE A 194 -5.67 0.42 -3.87
C PHE A 194 -4.87 -0.35 -4.94
N VAL A 195 -5.42 -0.55 -6.14
CA VAL A 195 -4.63 -0.99 -7.29
C VAL A 195 -3.96 0.24 -7.89
N ILE A 196 -2.66 0.34 -7.69
CA ILE A 196 -1.85 1.48 -8.14
C ILE A 196 -1.52 1.30 -9.63
N GLY A 197 -1.03 0.12 -10.00
CA GLY A 197 -0.59 -0.12 -11.37
C GLY A 197 0.80 0.45 -11.64
N THR A 198 1.09 0.71 -12.92
CA THR A 198 2.36 1.28 -13.38
C THR A 198 2.26 2.76 -13.75
N ASP A 199 1.07 3.34 -13.67
CA ASP A 199 0.84 4.77 -13.91
C ASP A 199 0.58 5.47 -12.58
N LEU A 200 1.58 6.23 -12.13
CA LEU A 200 1.58 6.95 -10.85
C LEU A 200 1.15 8.43 -11.01
N MET A 201 0.67 8.83 -12.20
CA MET A 201 0.26 10.22 -12.47
C MET A 201 -1.09 10.60 -11.85
N ASN A 202 -1.78 9.68 -11.17
CA ASN A 202 -3.02 9.94 -10.43
C ASN A 202 -2.84 9.79 -8.90
N ASP A 203 -1.68 9.31 -8.46
CA ASP A 203 -1.32 9.15 -7.05
C ASP A 203 -0.61 10.39 -6.51
N HIS A 204 -0.28 10.44 -5.21
CA HIS A 204 0.64 11.49 -4.77
C HIS A 204 2.01 11.28 -5.44
N PRO A 205 2.70 12.35 -5.88
CA PRO A 205 3.97 12.20 -6.58
C PRO A 205 5.02 11.41 -5.78
N VAL A 206 5.31 10.20 -6.25
CA VAL A 206 6.39 9.32 -5.77
C VAL A 206 7.68 9.65 -6.54
N GLY A 207 8.82 9.63 -5.87
CA GLY A 207 10.13 10.00 -6.45
C GLY A 207 10.36 11.50 -6.55
N VAL A 208 9.55 12.33 -5.88
CA VAL A 208 9.75 13.79 -5.86
C VAL A 208 10.85 14.15 -4.88
N GLN A 209 11.86 14.87 -5.37
CA GLN A 209 12.96 15.32 -4.53
C GLN A 209 12.49 16.40 -3.54
N TYR A 210 12.66 16.10 -2.26
CA TYR A 210 12.38 17.04 -1.18
C TYR A 210 13.40 18.20 -1.17
N PRO A 211 12.99 19.45 -0.88
CA PRO A 211 13.90 20.59 -0.82
C PRO A 211 15.14 20.37 0.06
N THR A 212 16.25 20.94 -0.39
CA THR A 212 17.52 21.01 0.35
C THR A 212 17.76 22.40 0.94
N SER A 213 17.01 23.40 0.48
CA SER A 213 16.98 24.77 1.00
C SER A 213 15.58 25.08 1.53
N PHE A 214 15.54 25.82 2.64
CA PHE A 214 14.30 26.17 3.36
C PHE A 214 14.33 27.65 3.71
N GLY A 215 13.17 28.31 3.77
CA GLY A 215 13.07 29.74 4.05
C GLY A 215 11.67 30.27 3.80
N ALA A 216 11.49 31.60 3.91
CA ALA A 216 10.18 32.25 3.80
C ALA A 216 9.47 32.02 2.46
N ASP A 217 10.22 31.80 1.38
CA ASP A 217 9.68 31.60 0.02
C ASP A 217 9.59 30.12 -0.38
N VAL A 218 9.86 29.20 0.54
CA VAL A 218 9.79 27.75 0.30
C VAL A 218 8.61 27.18 1.08
N ASP A 219 7.65 26.60 0.36
CA ASP A 219 6.42 25.99 0.90
C ASP A 219 6.65 24.71 1.73
N PHE A 220 7.90 24.40 2.07
CA PHE A 220 8.30 23.14 2.70
C PHE A 220 9.01 23.39 4.03
N ARG A 221 8.67 22.57 5.02
CA ARG A 221 9.31 22.55 6.33
C ARG A 221 10.66 21.85 6.23
N ALA A 222 11.65 22.37 6.97
CA ALA A 222 12.92 21.68 7.12
C ALA A 222 12.74 20.41 7.99
N PRO A 223 13.17 19.22 7.55
CA PRO A 223 13.22 18.04 8.40
C PRO A 223 14.26 18.26 9.52
N THR A 224 13.93 17.80 10.72
CA THR A 224 14.74 17.99 11.93
C THR A 224 15.62 16.79 12.27
N GLY A 225 15.29 15.61 11.74
CA GLY A 225 16.06 14.37 11.91
C GLY A 225 16.69 13.88 10.61
N GLU A 226 17.86 13.25 10.72
CA GLU A 226 18.59 12.69 9.58
C GLU A 226 19.37 11.43 9.96
N LEU A 227 19.28 10.41 9.12
CA LEU A 227 20.25 9.33 9.02
C LEU A 227 20.95 9.50 7.68
N ALA A 228 22.18 10.02 7.72
CA ALA A 228 22.92 10.45 6.53
C ALA A 228 22.98 9.35 5.45
N GLY A 229 22.61 9.73 4.21
CA GLY A 229 22.62 8.84 3.05
C GLY A 229 21.56 7.74 3.09
N LYS A 230 20.55 7.86 3.97
CA LYS A 230 19.45 6.89 4.08
C LYS A 230 18.10 7.56 4.13
N MET A 231 17.90 8.50 5.05
CA MET A 231 16.61 9.15 5.24
C MET A 231 16.70 10.48 6.01
N LYS A 232 15.72 11.34 5.76
CA LYS A 232 15.37 12.49 6.60
C LYS A 232 13.97 12.31 7.17
N PHE A 233 13.69 12.87 8.32
CA PHE A 233 12.39 12.74 8.97
C PHE A 233 12.05 13.97 9.81
N PHE A 234 10.76 14.17 10.01
CA PHE A 234 10.26 15.20 10.93
C PHE A 234 10.27 14.62 12.34
N ASP A 235 11.40 14.82 13.03
CA ASP A 235 11.57 14.44 14.43
C ASP A 235 10.68 15.32 15.31
N THR A 236 9.54 14.76 15.69
CA THR A 236 8.47 15.45 16.42
C THR A 236 8.70 15.46 17.94
N ASN A 237 9.54 14.55 18.45
CA ASN A 237 9.81 14.41 19.87
C ASN A 237 11.26 14.80 20.26
N GLY A 238 12.10 15.14 19.29
CA GLY A 238 13.47 15.61 19.48
C GLY A 238 14.46 14.53 19.89
N ASN A 239 14.14 13.24 19.69
CA ASN A 239 14.98 12.12 20.13
C ASN A 239 16.06 11.71 19.11
N SER A 240 16.08 12.36 17.93
CA SER A 240 16.98 12.08 16.80
C SER A 240 16.86 10.64 16.25
N ARG A 241 15.68 10.03 16.33
CA ARG A 241 15.36 8.70 15.79
C ARG A 241 14.04 8.75 15.05
N ALA A 242 13.99 8.10 13.89
CA ALA A 242 12.77 8.04 13.11
C ALA A 242 11.75 7.12 13.78
N ASP A 243 10.67 7.70 14.29
CA ASP A 243 9.57 6.93 14.86
C ASP A 243 8.56 6.49 13.80
N VAL A 244 7.75 5.48 14.13
CA VAL A 244 6.78 4.91 13.17
C VAL A 244 5.75 5.95 12.73
N ASN A 245 5.40 6.89 13.60
CA ASN A 245 4.41 7.95 13.39
C ASN A 245 5.00 9.26 12.82
N GLU A 246 6.20 9.23 12.25
CA GLU A 246 6.85 10.41 11.71
C GLU A 246 6.99 10.34 10.19
N VAL A 247 6.53 11.38 9.50
CA VAL A 247 6.73 11.49 8.06
C VAL A 247 8.22 11.59 7.76
N ARG A 248 8.64 10.91 6.69
CA ARG A 248 10.06 10.74 6.35
C ARG A 248 10.30 10.72 4.85
N MET A 249 11.52 11.00 4.42
CA MET A 249 11.97 10.98 3.03
C MET A 249 13.15 10.04 2.94
N TYR A 250 13.31 9.36 1.81
CA TYR A 250 14.35 8.34 1.64
C TYR A 250 15.35 8.80 0.59
N ASP A 251 16.61 8.47 0.81
CA ASP A 251 17.65 8.72 -0.17
C ASP A 251 17.70 7.55 -1.16
N SER A 252 17.31 7.82 -2.41
CA SER A 252 17.40 6.84 -3.52
C SER A 252 18.77 6.83 -4.20
N GLY A 253 19.69 7.72 -3.78
CA GLY A 253 20.96 8.01 -4.45
C GLY A 253 20.90 9.28 -5.30
N GLU A 254 19.72 9.83 -5.55
CA GLU A 254 19.51 11.10 -6.27
C GLU A 254 19.15 12.26 -5.33
N GLY A 255 19.11 12.00 -4.02
CA GLY A 255 18.69 12.92 -2.97
C GLY A 255 17.52 12.36 -2.16
N TYR A 256 17.11 13.11 -1.14
CA TYR A 256 15.98 12.72 -0.30
C TYR A 256 14.66 12.94 -1.04
N GLU A 257 13.89 11.87 -1.22
CA GLU A 257 12.68 11.85 -2.01
C GLU A 257 11.45 11.44 -1.19
N VAL A 258 10.29 11.92 -1.64
CA VAL A 258 8.98 11.46 -1.17
C VAL A 258 8.67 10.14 -1.86
N GLU A 259 8.45 9.11 -1.06
CA GLU A 259 8.20 7.73 -1.48
C GLU A 259 6.92 7.21 -0.82
N CYS A 260 6.39 6.05 -1.21
CA CYS A 260 5.22 5.46 -0.56
C CYS A 260 5.42 5.33 0.95
N ALA A 261 6.60 4.84 1.37
CA ALA A 261 6.92 4.67 2.79
C ALA A 261 7.16 5.99 3.55
N SER A 262 7.08 7.16 2.88
CA SER A 262 7.14 8.48 3.51
C SER A 262 5.91 8.74 4.35
N CYS A 263 4.75 8.34 3.82
CA CYS A 263 3.46 8.52 4.45
C CYS A 263 2.92 7.21 5.01
N HIS A 264 3.37 6.05 4.52
CA HIS A 264 2.87 4.74 4.92
C HIS A 264 3.89 3.94 5.73
N ASP A 265 3.43 3.19 6.73
CA ASP A 265 4.22 2.16 7.42
C ASP A 265 3.54 0.80 7.27
N PRO A 266 4.10 -0.15 6.50
CA PRO A 266 3.43 -1.44 6.27
C PRO A 266 3.23 -2.27 7.54
N HIS A 267 3.92 -1.94 8.65
CA HIS A 267 3.71 -2.59 9.95
C HIS A 267 2.54 -1.99 10.73
N GLY A 268 2.03 -0.83 10.31
CA GLY A 268 0.93 -0.10 10.95
C GLY A 268 1.39 0.92 11.97
N VAL A 269 0.61 1.98 12.12
CA VAL A 269 0.82 3.02 13.14
C VAL A 269 -0.45 3.18 13.95
N PRO A 270 -0.41 2.92 15.27
CA PRO A 270 -1.59 3.07 16.11
C PRO A 270 -2.07 4.53 16.21
N SER A 271 -3.38 4.75 16.08
CA SER A 271 -4.05 6.05 16.16
C SER A 271 -4.04 6.74 17.53
N ALA A 272 -3.95 5.97 18.62
CA ALA A 272 -4.01 6.49 19.99
C ALA A 272 -3.10 5.73 20.97
N GLY A 273 -2.13 4.97 20.45
CA GLY A 273 -1.18 4.16 21.23
C GLY A 273 -1.37 2.65 21.06
N PRO A 274 -0.52 1.82 21.71
CA PRO A 274 -0.52 0.37 21.49
C PRO A 274 -1.90 -0.27 21.65
N GLY A 275 -2.30 -1.07 20.66
CA GLY A 275 -3.60 -1.75 20.64
C GLY A 275 -4.76 -0.93 20.09
N SER A 276 -4.60 0.37 19.82
CA SER A 276 -5.60 1.13 19.08
C SER A 276 -5.68 0.68 17.62
N THR A 277 -6.72 1.15 16.92
CA THR A 277 -6.77 0.98 15.47
C THR A 277 -5.57 1.63 14.82
N PHE A 278 -5.05 1.01 13.77
CA PHE A 278 -4.07 1.62 12.92
C PHE A 278 -4.67 2.77 12.15
N ASN A 279 -3.84 3.75 11.88
CA ASN A 279 -4.18 4.83 10.99
C ASN A 279 -4.64 4.26 9.63
N PRO A 280 -5.69 4.85 9.05
CA PRO A 280 -6.17 4.62 7.69
C PRO A 280 -5.06 4.33 6.70
N SER A 281 -5.21 3.31 5.85
CA SER A 281 -4.24 2.97 4.79
C SER A 281 -2.78 2.89 5.26
N PHE A 282 -2.53 2.53 6.53
CA PHE A 282 -1.19 2.49 7.12
C PHE A 282 -0.48 3.83 7.24
N LEU A 283 -1.22 4.95 7.32
CA LEU A 283 -0.61 6.26 7.42
C LEU A 283 0.24 6.45 8.69
N ARG A 284 1.40 7.09 8.57
CA ARG A 284 2.24 7.47 9.72
C ARG A 284 1.57 8.49 10.61
N VAL A 285 0.91 9.45 9.97
CA VAL A 285 0.18 10.53 10.62
C VAL A 285 -1.22 10.57 10.05
N SER A 286 -2.22 10.72 10.91
CA SER A 286 -3.60 10.90 10.44
C SER A 286 -3.70 12.13 9.53
N ASN A 287 -4.49 12.04 8.46
CA ASN A 287 -4.78 13.19 7.62
C ASN A 287 -5.95 14.06 8.15
N THR A 288 -6.42 13.82 9.38
CA THR A 288 -7.42 14.68 10.03
C THR A 288 -6.91 16.13 10.02
N SER A 289 -7.77 17.05 9.58
CA SER A 289 -7.43 18.49 9.46
C SER A 289 -6.15 18.75 8.65
N SER A 290 -5.86 17.91 7.66
CA SER A 290 -4.66 18.01 6.81
C SER A 290 -3.33 17.86 7.57
N THR A 291 -3.33 17.24 8.75
CA THR A 291 -2.13 17.10 9.59
C THR A 291 -0.99 16.39 8.86
N LEU A 292 -1.30 15.40 8.02
CA LEU A 292 -0.30 14.74 7.17
C LEU A 292 0.35 15.73 6.18
N CYS A 293 -0.45 16.53 5.48
CA CYS A 293 0.06 17.52 4.52
C CYS A 293 0.91 18.59 5.22
N LEU A 294 0.44 19.05 6.39
CA LEU A 294 1.09 20.07 7.20
C LEU A 294 2.35 19.55 7.92
N ALA A 295 2.64 18.25 7.87
CA ALA A 295 3.94 17.73 8.28
C ALA A 295 5.06 18.25 7.34
N CYS A 296 4.77 18.33 6.04
CA CYS A 296 5.73 18.76 5.03
C CYS A 296 5.56 20.23 4.63
N HIS A 297 4.33 20.75 4.60
CA HIS A 297 4.07 22.06 4.00
C HIS A 297 3.93 23.19 5.03
N THR A 298 4.37 24.38 4.63
CA THR A 298 4.14 25.66 5.34
C THR A 298 3.04 26.43 4.62
N LYS A 299 1.78 26.12 4.94
CA LYS A 299 0.58 26.79 4.38
C LYS A 299 0.01 27.84 5.32
#